data_AF-A0AAN7T9X1-F1
#
_entry.id   AF-A0AAN7T9X1-F1
#
_cell.length_a   1.000
_cell.length_b   1.000
_cell.length_c   1.000
_cell.angle_alpha   90.00
_cell.angle_beta   90.00
_cell.angle_gamma   90.00
#
_symmetry.space_group_name_H-M   'P 1'
#
loop_
_entity.id
_entity.type
_entity.pdbx_description
1 polymer ?
#
loop_
_entity_poly.entity_id
_entity_poly.type
_entity_poly.pdbx_seq_one_letter_code
_entity_poly.pdbx_strand_id
1 'polypeptide(L)'
;MSEDTSELHPMIPAMREAKFSDLIESEHARLASGASKDPSTGIDMTRYDAPEAPTTGSFTQSWSSTLEQAYTSAEYLRGRKINLGLLEAYGKNAWLVCNSQLEDELASLEKDLEAMKNEVEATEQARQAVQANAAGEMGSLGESWRVGIGRMIEAQAAGAGLRGEILERKRMAAR
;
A
#
# COMPACT_ATOMS: atom_id res chain seq x y z
N MET A 1 -16.04 25.54 1.61
CA MET A 1 -14.86 24.68 1.46
C MET A 1 -15.31 23.27 1.74
N SER A 2 -15.81 22.59 0.72
CA SER A 2 -16.06 21.16 0.79
C SER A 2 -14.82 20.51 0.18
N GLU A 3 -13.99 19.92 1.04
CA GLU A 3 -12.91 19.05 0.59
C GLU A 3 -13.54 17.70 0.24
N ASP A 4 -13.67 17.43 -1.05
CA ASP A 4 -14.02 16.11 -1.55
C ASP A 4 -12.88 15.15 -1.22
N THR A 5 -13.11 14.31 -0.22
CA THR A 5 -12.23 13.21 0.13
C THR A 5 -12.28 12.13 -0.95
N SER A 6 -11.14 11.91 -1.61
CA SER A 6 -10.68 10.62 -2.13
C SER A 6 -11.29 10.07 -3.42
N GLU A 7 -11.27 10.84 -4.52
CA GLU A 7 -11.29 10.20 -5.85
C GLU A 7 -9.90 9.61 -6.14
N LEU A 8 -9.82 8.27 -6.14
CA LEU A 8 -8.62 7.55 -6.53
C LEU A 8 -8.21 7.95 -7.96
N HIS A 9 -6.90 7.98 -8.22
CA HIS A 9 -6.35 8.32 -9.53
C HIS A 9 -6.99 7.46 -10.64
N PRO A 10 -7.35 8.02 -11.81
CA PRO A 10 -8.14 7.33 -12.85
C PRO A 10 -7.47 6.08 -13.46
N MET A 11 -6.17 5.87 -13.23
CA MET A 11 -5.48 4.62 -13.59
C MET A 11 -5.50 3.54 -12.50
N ILE A 12 -6.03 3.85 -11.32
CA ILE A 12 -6.32 2.87 -10.29
C ILE A 12 -7.66 2.24 -10.67
N PRO A 13 -7.70 0.94 -11.03
CA PRO A 13 -8.95 0.27 -11.35
C PRO A 13 -9.89 0.35 -10.15
N ALA A 14 -11.20 0.47 -10.41
CA ALA A 14 -12.20 0.39 -9.36
C ALA A 14 -11.98 -0.89 -8.54
N MET A 15 -12.02 -0.75 -7.21
CA MET A 15 -11.83 -1.88 -6.31
C MET A 15 -12.86 -2.96 -6.65
N ARG A 16 -12.40 -4.18 -6.95
CA ARG A 16 -13.29 -5.29 -7.23
C ARG A 16 -14.16 -5.54 -5.99
N GLU A 17 -15.47 -5.60 -6.17
CA GLU A 17 -16.38 -6.08 -5.11
C GLU A 17 -15.94 -7.48 -4.68
N ALA A 18 -15.52 -7.60 -3.43
CA ALA A 18 -15.11 -8.87 -2.87
C ALA A 18 -16.36 -9.75 -2.68
N LYS A 19 -16.48 -10.80 -3.50
CA LYS A 19 -17.45 -11.87 -3.28
C LYS A 19 -16.80 -12.92 -2.41
N PHE A 20 -17.25 -13.00 -1.17
CA PHE A 20 -16.77 -13.99 -0.23
C PHE A 20 -17.66 -15.23 -0.28
N SER A 21 -17.19 -16.35 0.27
CA SER A 21 -18.07 -17.50 0.50
C SER A 21 -19.03 -17.20 1.64
N ASP A 22 -20.18 -17.86 1.66
CA ASP A 22 -21.21 -17.72 2.71
C ASP A 22 -20.61 -17.86 4.13
N LEU A 23 -19.61 -18.74 4.30
CA LEU A 23 -18.90 -18.91 5.56
C LEU A 23 -18.14 -17.64 5.98
N ILE A 24 -17.42 -17.02 5.04
CA ILE A 24 -16.66 -15.79 5.32
C ILE A 24 -17.63 -14.62 5.54
N GLU A 25 -18.70 -14.51 4.76
CA GLU A 25 -19.72 -13.46 4.95
C GLU A 25 -20.38 -13.56 6.33
N SER A 26 -20.69 -14.79 6.79
CA SER A 26 -21.26 -15.02 8.12
C SER A 26 -20.29 -14.63 9.25
N GLU A 27 -19.00 -14.89 9.10
CA GLU A 27 -17.98 -14.47 10.06
C GLU A 27 -17.77 -12.96 10.06
N HIS A 28 -17.81 -12.32 8.88
CA HIS A 28 -17.79 -10.86 8.79
C HIS A 28 -19.00 -10.24 9.51
N ALA A 29 -20.21 -10.79 9.35
CA ALA A 29 -21.39 -10.32 10.07
C ALA A 29 -21.29 -10.54 11.59
N ARG A 30 -20.72 -11.66 12.03
CA ARG A 30 -20.44 -11.92 13.45
C ARG A 30 -19.43 -10.91 14.02
N LEU A 31 -18.35 -10.63 13.30
CA LEU A 31 -17.34 -9.64 13.72
C LEU A 31 -17.93 -8.23 13.76
N ALA A 32 -18.72 -7.85 12.76
CA ALA A 32 -19.36 -6.54 12.68
C ALA A 32 -20.39 -6.30 13.81
N SER A 33 -21.07 -7.35 14.26
CA SER A 33 -21.98 -7.29 15.41
C SER A 33 -21.29 -7.30 16.77
N GLY A 34 -19.94 -7.41 16.81
CA GLY A 34 -19.17 -7.44 18.04
C GLY A 34 -19.33 -8.72 18.86
N ALA A 35 -19.95 -9.76 18.30
CA ALA A 35 -20.15 -11.03 18.98
C ALA A 35 -18.80 -11.76 19.13
N SER A 36 -18.44 -12.16 20.35
CA SER A 36 -17.28 -13.03 20.59
C SER A 36 -17.48 -14.36 19.87
N LYS A 37 -16.39 -14.92 19.34
CA LYS A 37 -16.40 -16.30 18.87
C LYS A 37 -16.59 -17.22 20.07
N ASP A 38 -17.45 -18.22 19.94
CA ASP A 38 -17.58 -19.26 20.96
C ASP A 38 -16.26 -20.06 20.99
N PRO A 39 -15.54 -20.12 22.13
CA PRO A 39 -14.30 -20.88 22.26
C PRO A 39 -14.44 -22.37 21.88
N SER A 40 -15.64 -22.92 21.92
CA SER A 40 -15.94 -24.32 21.56
C SER A 40 -16.08 -24.56 20.05
N THR A 41 -16.12 -23.50 19.22
CA THR A 41 -16.16 -23.61 17.75
C THR A 41 -14.79 -23.82 17.10
N GLY A 42 -13.77 -24.08 17.91
CA GLY A 42 -12.43 -24.44 17.46
C GLY A 42 -12.36 -25.87 16.90
N ILE A 43 -11.15 -26.25 16.44
CA ILE A 43 -10.87 -27.65 16.10
C ILE A 43 -11.01 -28.48 17.38
N ASP A 44 -11.86 -29.51 17.32
CA ASP A 44 -12.01 -30.45 18.42
C ASP A 44 -10.71 -31.24 18.63
N MET A 45 -10.05 -30.96 19.74
CA MET A 45 -8.79 -31.61 20.11
C MET A 45 -8.99 -32.94 20.82
N THR A 46 -10.21 -33.25 21.30
CA THR A 46 -10.50 -34.50 22.02
C THR A 46 -10.27 -35.74 21.15
N ARG A 47 -10.32 -35.57 19.82
CA ARG A 47 -9.96 -36.59 18.85
C ARG A 47 -8.50 -37.06 18.99
N TYR A 48 -7.60 -36.19 19.43
CA TYR A 48 -6.18 -36.48 19.57
C TYR A 48 -5.78 -36.92 20.99
N ASP A 49 -6.73 -36.88 21.93
CA ASP A 49 -6.50 -37.39 23.27
C ASP A 49 -6.39 -38.92 23.25
N ALA A 50 -5.63 -39.46 24.20
CA ALA A 50 -5.49 -40.90 24.33
C ALA A 50 -6.86 -41.50 24.72
N PRO A 51 -7.35 -42.54 24.01
CA PRO A 51 -8.61 -43.16 24.35
C PRO A 51 -8.55 -43.79 25.74
N GLU A 52 -9.51 -43.47 26.60
CA GLU A 52 -9.65 -44.10 27.91
C GLU A 52 -10.42 -45.41 27.80
N ALA A 53 -10.03 -46.41 28.60
CA ALA A 53 -10.73 -47.68 28.65
C ALA A 53 -12.12 -47.50 29.29
N PRO A 54 -13.20 -48.04 28.70
CA PRO A 54 -14.53 -48.01 29.32
C PRO A 54 -14.51 -48.70 30.68
N THR A 55 -15.35 -48.23 31.62
CA THR A 55 -15.48 -48.82 32.95
C THR A 55 -15.93 -50.28 32.87
N THR A 56 -15.42 -51.14 33.76
CA THR A 56 -15.89 -52.52 33.92
C THR A 56 -17.39 -52.56 34.19
N GLY A 57 -18.14 -53.19 33.27
CA GLY A 57 -19.61 -53.22 33.27
C GLY A 57 -20.28 -52.39 32.16
N SER A 58 -19.50 -51.64 31.38
CA SER A 58 -20.02 -50.85 30.25
C SER A 58 -20.50 -51.74 29.09
N PHE A 59 -21.49 -51.25 28.32
CA PHE A 59 -22.06 -51.95 27.17
C PHE A 59 -20.98 -52.34 26.13
N THR A 60 -21.15 -53.47 25.46
CA THR A 60 -20.24 -53.98 24.42
C THR A 60 -19.97 -52.98 23.30
N GLN A 61 -20.93 -52.10 23.00
CA GLN A 61 -20.78 -51.03 22.01
C GLN A 61 -19.72 -49.98 22.41
N SER A 62 -19.61 -49.64 23.70
CA SER A 62 -18.60 -48.69 24.19
C SER A 62 -17.17 -49.23 23.99
N TRP A 63 -16.97 -50.52 24.27
CA TRP A 63 -15.71 -51.22 24.01
C TRP A 63 -15.35 -51.28 22.54
N SER A 64 -16.34 -51.51 21.66
CA SER A 64 -16.11 -51.55 20.21
C SER A 64 -15.69 -50.18 19.68
N SER A 65 -16.40 -49.12 20.11
CA SER A 65 -16.09 -47.72 19.75
C SER A 65 -14.70 -47.29 20.21
N THR A 66 -14.33 -47.57 21.48
CA THR A 66 -12.99 -47.24 21.99
C THR A 66 -11.90 -48.03 21.25
N LEU A 67 -12.16 -49.29 20.90
CA LEU A 67 -11.20 -50.11 20.15
C LEU A 67 -10.97 -49.56 18.74
N GLU A 68 -12.03 -49.18 18.02
CA GLU A 68 -11.93 -48.53 16.71
C GLU A 68 -11.13 -47.23 16.78
N GLN A 69 -11.39 -46.40 17.79
CA GLN A 69 -10.64 -45.16 18.03
C GLN A 69 -9.17 -45.43 18.33
N ALA A 70 -8.85 -46.46 19.12
CA ALA A 70 -7.49 -46.87 19.44
C ALA A 70 -6.71 -47.39 18.22
N TYR A 71 -7.35 -48.19 17.36
CA TYR A 71 -6.73 -48.62 16.10
C TYR A 71 -6.48 -47.43 15.16
N THR A 72 -7.46 -46.53 15.07
CA THR A 72 -7.33 -45.32 14.26
C THR A 72 -6.14 -44.47 14.73
N SER A 73 -6.03 -44.22 16.04
CA SER A 73 -4.92 -43.44 16.59
C SER A 73 -3.56 -44.13 16.41
N ALA A 74 -3.50 -45.46 16.54
CA ALA A 74 -2.29 -46.23 16.28
C ALA A 74 -1.80 -46.09 14.82
N GLU A 75 -2.71 -46.16 13.84
CA GLU A 75 -2.33 -45.96 12.43
C GLU A 75 -1.88 -44.53 12.13
N TYR A 76 -2.52 -43.52 12.73
CA TYR A 76 -2.05 -42.13 12.63
C TYR A 76 -0.64 -41.96 13.20
N LEU A 77 -0.35 -42.55 14.35
CA LEU A 77 1.00 -42.52 14.95
C LEU A 77 2.02 -43.25 14.08
N ARG A 78 1.63 -44.36 13.45
CA ARG A 78 2.47 -45.09 12.48
C ARG A 78 2.81 -44.21 11.28
N GLY A 79 1.80 -43.55 10.69
CA GLY A 79 2.00 -42.59 9.60
C GLY A 79 2.88 -41.41 10.01
N ARG A 80 2.66 -40.85 11.21
CA ARG A 80 3.47 -39.77 11.77
C ARG A 80 4.94 -40.17 11.92
N LYS A 81 5.22 -41.40 12.37
CA LYS A 81 6.60 -41.91 12.48
C LYS A 81 7.28 -41.97 11.11
N ILE A 82 6.57 -42.42 10.07
CA ILE A 82 7.08 -42.43 8.70
C ILE A 82 7.37 -41.00 8.22
N ASN A 83 6.42 -40.08 8.41
CA ASN A 83 6.58 -38.68 8.00
C ASN A 83 7.74 -37.98 8.73
N LEU A 84 7.92 -38.25 10.03
CA LEU A 84 9.06 -37.74 10.79
C LEU A 84 10.38 -38.31 10.28
N GLY A 85 10.42 -39.59 9.90
CA GLY A 85 11.61 -40.17 9.25
C GLY A 85 11.94 -39.51 7.91
N LEU A 86 10.93 -39.19 7.10
CA LEU A 86 11.14 -38.42 5.86
C LEU A 86 11.60 -36.99 6.13
N LEU A 87 11.03 -36.35 7.16
CA LEU A 87 11.43 -35.00 7.56
C LEU A 87 12.87 -34.97 8.10
N GLU A 88 13.28 -35.97 8.87
CA GLU A 88 14.64 -36.11 9.36
C GLU A 88 15.63 -36.32 8.21
N ALA A 89 15.26 -37.16 7.23
CA ALA A 89 16.10 -37.47 6.08
C ALA A 89 16.23 -36.31 5.08
N TYR A 90 15.13 -35.60 4.78
CA TYR A 90 15.07 -34.64 3.66
C TYR A 90 14.70 -33.21 4.08
N GLY A 91 14.17 -33.01 5.28
CA GLY A 91 13.60 -31.73 5.71
C GLY A 91 14.61 -30.60 5.68
N LYS A 92 15.84 -30.82 6.16
CA LYS A 92 16.91 -29.81 6.10
C LYS A 92 17.21 -29.38 4.66
N ASN A 93 17.37 -30.35 3.75
CA ASN A 93 17.71 -30.06 2.36
C ASN A 93 16.56 -29.36 1.64
N ALA A 94 15.33 -29.82 1.84
CA ALA A 94 14.14 -29.17 1.29
C ALA A 94 14.02 -27.71 1.79
N TRP A 95 14.25 -27.48 3.07
CA TRP A 95 14.23 -26.14 3.65
C TRP A 95 15.31 -25.23 3.05
N LEU A 96 16.54 -25.72 2.90
CA LEU A 96 17.63 -24.94 2.29
C LEU A 96 17.35 -24.59 0.83
N VAL A 97 16.78 -25.52 0.05
CA VAL A 97 16.40 -25.26 -1.35
C VAL A 97 15.30 -24.21 -1.42
N CYS A 98 14.26 -24.31 -0.58
CA CYS A 98 13.23 -23.28 -0.52
C CYS A 98 13.81 -21.93 -0.10
N ASN A 99 14.75 -21.89 0.85
CA ASN A 99 15.39 -20.64 1.25
C ASN A 99 16.19 -20.01 0.09
N SER A 100 16.95 -20.81 -0.65
CA SER A 100 17.68 -20.33 -1.84
C SER A 100 16.73 -19.76 -2.90
N GLN A 101 15.57 -20.38 -3.12
CA GLN A 101 14.57 -19.87 -4.06
C GLN A 101 13.99 -18.53 -3.59
N LEU A 102 13.73 -18.39 -2.28
CA LEU A 102 13.26 -17.12 -1.69
C LEU A 102 14.32 -16.02 -1.78
N GLU A 103 15.60 -16.36 -1.63
CA GLU A 103 16.71 -15.42 -1.82
C GLU A 103 16.79 -14.94 -3.28
N ASP A 104 16.59 -15.83 -4.26
CA ASP A 104 16.55 -15.47 -5.68
C ASP A 104 15.35 -14.56 -6.01
N GLU A 105 14.16 -14.87 -5.47
CA GLU A 105 12.97 -14.03 -5.62
C GLU A 105 13.17 -12.64 -5.02
N LEU A 106 13.76 -12.57 -3.81
CA LEU A 106 14.09 -11.32 -3.15
C LEU A 106 15.06 -10.49 -3.99
N ALA A 107 16.13 -11.09 -4.49
CA ALA A 107 17.11 -10.40 -5.32
C ALA A 107 16.50 -9.85 -6.62
N SER A 108 15.57 -10.59 -7.23
CA SER A 108 14.82 -10.10 -8.40
C SER A 108 13.97 -8.89 -8.06
N LEU A 109 13.22 -8.93 -6.95
CA LEU A 109 12.37 -7.82 -6.52
C LEU A 109 13.18 -6.58 -6.14
N GLU A 110 14.33 -6.75 -5.48
CA GLU A 110 15.22 -5.65 -5.14
C GLU A 110 15.78 -4.97 -6.38
N LYS A 111 16.16 -5.76 -7.40
CA LYS A 111 16.61 -5.24 -8.69
C LYS A 111 15.52 -4.45 -9.41
N ASP A 112 14.31 -4.97 -9.46
CA ASP A 112 13.16 -4.29 -10.07
C ASP A 112 12.86 -2.97 -9.34
N LEU A 113 12.93 -2.99 -8.00
CA LEU A 113 12.75 -1.80 -7.18
C LEU A 113 13.83 -0.74 -7.42
N GLU A 114 15.09 -1.13 -7.57
CA GLU A 114 16.17 -0.21 -7.91
C GLU A 114 15.97 0.39 -9.31
N ALA A 115 15.59 -0.42 -10.29
CA ALA A 115 15.29 0.04 -11.65
C ALA A 115 14.17 1.09 -11.65
N MET A 116 13.06 0.82 -10.95
CA MET A 116 11.93 1.75 -10.85
C MET A 116 12.32 3.04 -10.13
N LYS A 117 13.14 2.98 -9.07
CA LYS A 117 13.65 4.18 -8.39
C LYS A 117 14.46 5.06 -9.33
N ASN A 118 15.34 4.45 -10.13
CA ASN A 118 16.14 5.18 -11.11
C ASN A 118 15.27 5.85 -12.19
N GLU A 119 14.20 5.19 -12.65
CA GLU A 119 13.26 5.76 -13.60
C GLU A 119 12.49 6.96 -13.02
N VAL A 120 12.05 6.86 -11.76
CA VAL A 120 11.41 7.97 -11.04
C VAL A 120 12.37 9.14 -10.88
N GLU A 121 13.62 8.89 -10.48
CA GLU A 121 14.63 9.94 -10.33
C GLU A 121 14.94 10.61 -11.68
N ALA A 122 15.09 9.84 -12.76
CA ALA A 122 15.32 10.39 -14.10
C ALA A 122 14.15 11.28 -14.55
N THR A 123 12.91 10.86 -14.28
CA THR A 123 11.71 11.65 -14.59
C THR A 123 11.67 12.95 -13.79
N GLU A 124 12.00 12.89 -12.50
CA GLU A 124 12.07 14.05 -11.62
C GLU A 124 13.15 15.03 -12.05
N GLN A 125 14.35 14.56 -12.38
CA GLN A 125 15.44 15.39 -12.89
C GLN A 125 15.05 16.08 -14.20
N ALA A 126 14.41 15.36 -15.13
CA ALA A 126 13.91 15.92 -16.38
C ALA A 126 12.85 17.01 -16.12
N ARG A 127 11.90 16.74 -15.21
CA ARG A 127 10.88 17.71 -14.80
C ARG A 127 11.51 18.96 -14.18
N GLN A 128 12.48 18.79 -13.29
CA GLN A 128 13.18 19.89 -12.63
C GLN A 128 13.93 20.75 -13.64
N ALA A 129 14.60 20.16 -14.63
CA ALA A 129 15.30 20.90 -15.67
C ALA A 129 14.34 21.77 -16.51
N VAL A 130 13.20 21.21 -16.93
CA VAL A 130 12.18 21.97 -17.68
C VAL A 130 11.62 23.11 -16.84
N GLN A 131 11.32 22.86 -15.56
CA GLN A 131 10.78 23.88 -14.67
C GLN A 131 11.80 24.99 -14.37
N ALA A 132 13.08 24.65 -14.20
CA ALA A 132 14.14 25.62 -13.98
C ALA A 132 14.32 26.56 -15.19
N ASN A 133 14.28 26.01 -16.41
CA ASN A 133 14.34 26.80 -17.64
C ASN A 133 13.15 27.76 -17.75
N ALA A 134 11.93 27.24 -17.55
CA ALA A 134 10.72 28.06 -17.59
C ALA A 134 10.73 29.16 -16.51
N ALA A 135 11.20 28.84 -15.30
CA ALA A 135 11.34 29.82 -14.22
C ALA A 135 12.32 30.95 -14.58
N GLY A 136 13.44 30.62 -15.23
CA GLY A 136 14.39 31.61 -15.75
C GLY A 136 13.77 32.56 -16.78
N GLU A 137 13.06 32.00 -17.77
CA GLU A 137 12.33 32.78 -18.78
C GLU A 137 11.27 33.68 -18.16
N MET A 138 10.41 33.13 -17.29
CA MET A 138 9.37 33.90 -16.59
C MET A 138 9.97 35.03 -15.75
N GLY A 139 11.12 34.79 -15.09
CA GLY A 139 11.84 35.82 -14.35
C GLY A 139 12.31 36.96 -15.26
N SER A 140 12.91 36.64 -16.40
CA SER A 140 13.38 37.65 -17.38
C SER A 140 12.23 38.48 -17.99
N LEU A 141 11.10 37.83 -18.29
CA LEU A 141 9.89 38.48 -18.79
C LEU A 141 9.27 39.38 -17.73
N GLY A 142 9.21 38.91 -16.48
CA GLY A 142 8.73 39.69 -15.34
C GLY A 142 9.57 40.95 -15.09
N GLU A 143 10.89 40.84 -15.19
CA GLU A 143 11.79 41.99 -15.05
C GLU A 143 11.65 42.96 -16.24
N SER A 144 11.64 42.46 -17.47
CA SER A 144 11.46 43.27 -18.67
C SER A 144 10.12 44.02 -18.65
N TRP A 145 9.06 43.36 -18.19
CA TRP A 145 7.74 43.97 -17.98
C TRP A 145 7.79 45.09 -16.93
N ARG A 146 8.42 44.83 -15.77
CA ARG A 146 8.58 45.83 -14.70
C ARG A 146 9.34 47.07 -15.17
N VAL A 147 10.47 46.87 -15.86
CA VAL A 147 11.27 47.96 -16.45
C VAL A 147 10.48 48.70 -17.52
N GLY A 148 9.75 47.98 -18.38
CA GLY A 148 8.92 48.57 -19.43
C GLY A 148 7.83 49.49 -18.87
N ILE A 149 7.11 49.04 -17.83
CA ILE A 149 6.12 49.87 -17.13
C ILE A 149 6.79 51.05 -16.44
N GLY A 150 7.92 50.85 -15.76
CA GLY A 150 8.67 51.93 -15.13
C GLY A 150 9.02 53.05 -16.11
N ARG A 151 9.59 52.70 -17.27
CA ARG A 151 9.91 53.66 -18.34
C ARG A 151 8.68 54.36 -18.91
N MET A 152 7.56 53.64 -19.06
CA MET A 152 6.29 54.24 -19.51
C MET A 152 5.81 55.30 -18.51
N ILE A 153 5.85 55.00 -17.21
CA ILE A 153 5.44 55.92 -16.14
C ILE A 153 6.37 57.13 -16.09
N GLU A 154 7.68 56.93 -16.15
CA GLU A 154 8.69 58.00 -16.20
C GLU A 154 8.44 58.95 -17.40
N ALA A 155 8.18 58.38 -18.58
CA ALA A 155 7.88 59.16 -19.78
C ALA A 155 6.57 59.96 -19.64
N GLN A 156 5.52 59.36 -19.07
CA GLN A 156 4.26 60.06 -18.80
C GLN A 156 4.45 61.19 -17.77
N ALA A 157 5.23 60.97 -16.72
CA ALA A 157 5.55 61.96 -15.71
C ALA A 157 6.36 63.13 -16.30
N ALA A 158 7.40 62.85 -17.10
CA ALA A 158 8.18 63.86 -17.81
C ALA A 158 7.31 64.68 -18.78
N GLY A 159 6.43 64.01 -19.55
CA GLY A 159 5.49 64.67 -20.45
C GLY A 159 4.43 65.52 -19.72
N ALA A 160 4.02 65.14 -18.51
CA ALA A 160 3.17 65.96 -17.65
C ALA A 160 3.92 67.18 -17.10
N GLY A 161 5.16 67.00 -16.64
CA GLY A 161 6.03 68.08 -16.17
C GLY A 161 6.28 69.14 -17.24
N LEU A 162 6.64 68.72 -18.45
CA LEU A 162 6.85 69.64 -19.59
C LEU A 162 5.59 70.43 -19.93
N ARG A 163 4.41 69.80 -19.89
CA ARG A 163 3.12 70.50 -20.08
C ARG A 163 2.89 71.56 -19.01
N GLY A 164 3.24 71.26 -17.75
CA GLY A 164 3.20 72.22 -16.65
C GLY A 164 4.10 73.43 -16.91
N GLU A 165 5.35 73.20 -17.28
CA GLU A 165 6.32 74.27 -17.57
C GLU A 165 5.86 75.16 -18.75
N ILE A 166 5.32 74.56 -19.81
CA ILE A 166 4.77 75.31 -20.95
C ILE A 166 3.61 76.22 -20.51
N LEU A 167 2.71 75.72 -19.66
CA LEU A 167 1.59 76.52 -19.14
C LEU A 167 2.09 77.70 -18.29
N GLU A 168 3.12 77.47 -17.48
CA GLU A 168 3.72 78.51 -16.64
C GLU A 168 4.41 79.60 -17.47
N ARG A 169 5.20 79.21 -18.47
CA ARG A 169 5.79 80.17 -19.43
C ARG A 169 4.74 80.97 -20.18
N LYS A 170 3.63 80.33 -20.60
CA LYS A 170 2.50 81.03 -21.25
C LYS A 170 1.84 82.05 -20.31
N ARG A 171 1.70 81.75 -19.02
CA ARG A 171 1.19 82.71 -18.02
C ARG A 171 2.13 83.88 -17.81
N MET A 172 3.43 83.63 -17.80
CA MET A 172 4.45 84.68 -17.65
C MET A 172 4.53 85.60 -18.87
N ALA A 173 4.34 85.07 -20.09
CA ALA A 173 4.30 85.86 -21.33
C ALA A 173 2.97 86.64 -21.54
N ALA A 174 1.93 86.31 -20.78
CA ALA A 174 0.64 87.00 -20.79
C ALA A 174 0.52 88.11 -19.72
N ARG A 175 1.59 88.35 -18.95
CA ARG A 175 1.79 89.51 -18.08
C ARG A 175 2.67 90.53 -18.78
#